data_AF-W2CRT7-F1
#
_entry.id   AF-W2CRT7-F1
#
_cell.length_a   1.000
_cell.length_b   1.000
_cell.length_c   1.000
_cell.angle_alpha   90.00
_cell.angle_beta   90.00
_cell.angle_gamma   90.00
#
_symmetry.space_group_name_H-M   'P 1'
#
loop_
_entity.id
_entity.type
_entity.pdbx_description
1 polymer ?
#
loop_
_entity_poly.entity_id
_entity_poly.type
_entity_poly.pdbx_seq_one_letter_code
_entity_poly.pdbx_strand_id
1 'polypeptide(L)'
;MTIKDKGDLTLNQTVFIGWHTSSVSIVTTASAVPADMKQPNQQVSYSSALANLYAVWGEDKTGPNGQSDNVPDYLQKGVTYVGNGNDGGVAPVDNNRYNDSTMVTVKGKGTLTRTKAAFIGWSFGTSSLITAKTDEPSDLMKPDTAIRITSDLTFHAVWAKDANQNGIPDYDEVDITWNPGSQPRAGKQWVETVTKGDLRLTNSRFAIRGYVLIGWSDRMKPLVTSQAIEDKVTPLYKVGASLNVIENRKLFAVWALDKNNDGIPDYSSGANQIRSGRASLLRGTSEDQIDQSESQLEAASIRVWAHGGVLYIESDRRARAEVYTRSGALYKRIDVAEGQTREPLAEGFYVVVIDGKTHKVIVR
;
A
#
# COMPACT_ATOMS: atom_id res chain seq x y z
N MET A 1 50.88 9.51 -29.50
CA MET A 1 50.89 8.93 -28.15
C MET A 1 49.46 8.61 -27.75
N THR A 2 49.25 7.58 -26.94
CA THR A 2 47.92 7.18 -26.47
C THR A 2 47.69 7.72 -25.05
N ILE A 3 46.55 8.38 -24.83
CA ILE A 3 46.11 8.78 -23.48
C ILE A 3 45.75 7.51 -22.70
N LYS A 4 46.33 7.35 -21.51
CA LYS A 4 46.05 6.20 -20.64
C LYS A 4 44.73 6.38 -19.89
N ASP A 5 44.15 5.28 -19.46
CA ASP A 5 43.07 5.30 -18.48
C ASP A 5 43.57 5.77 -17.11
N LYS A 6 42.63 6.10 -16.22
CA LYS A 6 42.88 6.52 -14.82
C LYS A 6 43.62 5.47 -13.99
N GLY A 7 43.60 4.19 -14.38
CA GLY A 7 44.16 3.09 -13.60
C GLY A 7 43.53 3.01 -12.21
N ASP A 8 44.38 2.87 -11.19
CA ASP A 8 43.96 2.73 -9.79
C ASP A 8 43.60 4.05 -9.10
N LEU A 9 43.64 5.17 -9.83
CA LEU A 9 43.18 6.44 -9.29
C LEU A 9 41.70 6.32 -8.93
N THR A 10 41.39 6.76 -7.71
CA THR A 10 40.05 6.83 -7.15
C THR A 10 39.90 8.12 -6.36
N LEU A 11 38.69 8.65 -6.35
CA LEU A 11 38.30 9.78 -5.53
C LEU A 11 36.88 9.53 -5.02
N ASN A 12 36.66 9.73 -3.72
CA ASN A 12 35.43 9.34 -3.04
C ASN A 12 34.22 10.12 -3.59
N GLN A 13 33.09 9.43 -3.82
CA GLN A 13 31.83 9.98 -4.35
C GLN A 13 32.02 10.78 -5.64
N THR A 14 32.88 10.28 -6.51
CA THR A 14 33.14 10.88 -7.82
C THR A 14 33.37 9.81 -8.88
N VAL A 15 33.11 10.19 -10.12
CA VAL A 15 33.42 9.39 -11.30
C VAL A 15 34.44 10.11 -12.16
N PHE A 16 35.39 9.36 -12.70
CA PHE A 16 36.39 9.89 -13.61
C PHE A 16 35.75 10.24 -14.95
N ILE A 17 35.94 11.47 -15.43
CA ILE A 17 35.32 11.97 -16.68
C ILE A 17 36.34 12.33 -17.78
N GLY A 18 37.64 12.22 -17.48
CA GLY A 18 38.72 12.45 -18.44
C GLY A 18 39.94 13.12 -17.83
N TRP A 19 40.84 13.56 -18.70
CA TRP A 19 42.08 14.24 -18.34
C TRP A 19 42.08 15.68 -18.84
N HIS A 20 42.75 16.57 -18.11
CA HIS A 20 42.96 17.97 -18.50
C HIS A 20 44.41 18.41 -18.26
N THR A 21 44.89 19.42 -18.98
CA THR A 21 46.29 19.92 -18.88
C THR A 21 46.55 20.81 -17.66
N SER A 22 45.50 21.12 -16.91
CA SER A 22 45.53 21.88 -15.66
C SER A 22 44.63 21.20 -14.62
N SER A 23 44.95 21.36 -13.34
CA SER A 23 44.11 20.84 -12.24
C SER A 23 42.72 21.46 -12.26
N VAL A 24 41.69 20.65 -12.04
CA VAL A 24 40.29 21.06 -12.02
C VAL A 24 39.66 20.56 -10.72
N SER A 25 38.84 21.39 -10.08
CA SER A 25 38.01 20.97 -8.95
C SER A 25 36.98 19.92 -9.39
N ILE A 26 36.36 19.23 -8.41
CA ILE A 26 35.27 18.28 -8.71
C ILE A 26 34.16 19.02 -9.48
N VAL A 27 33.76 18.45 -10.61
CA VAL A 27 32.76 19.02 -11.51
C VAL A 27 31.36 18.65 -11.00
N THR A 28 30.59 19.66 -10.62
CA THR A 28 29.22 19.51 -10.10
C THR A 28 28.14 20.02 -11.06
N THR A 29 28.53 20.60 -12.21
CA THR A 29 27.60 21.11 -13.22
C THR A 29 28.14 20.86 -14.62
N ALA A 30 27.26 20.72 -15.61
CA ALA A 30 27.67 20.52 -17.00
C ALA A 30 28.51 21.69 -17.55
N SER A 31 28.22 22.93 -17.14
CA SER A 31 28.98 24.12 -17.55
C SER A 31 30.38 24.20 -16.95
N ALA A 32 30.64 23.49 -15.85
CA ALA A 32 31.95 23.44 -15.21
C ALA A 32 32.85 22.34 -15.80
N VAL A 33 32.35 21.54 -16.75
CA VAL A 33 33.18 20.58 -17.48
C VAL A 33 34.21 21.36 -18.30
N PRO A 34 35.52 21.13 -18.09
CA PRO A 34 36.55 21.81 -18.85
C PRO A 34 36.43 21.55 -20.35
N ALA A 35 36.74 22.57 -21.15
CA ALA A 35 36.97 22.36 -22.58
C ALA A 35 38.22 21.50 -22.82
N ASP A 36 38.37 20.98 -24.03
CA ASP A 36 39.58 20.26 -24.47
C ASP A 36 39.99 19.06 -23.59
N MET A 37 39.04 18.39 -22.94
CA MET A 37 39.32 17.15 -22.21
C MET A 37 39.93 16.08 -23.12
N LYS A 38 40.83 15.28 -22.54
CA LYS A 38 41.45 14.13 -23.19
C LYS A 38 40.87 12.84 -22.64
N GLN A 39 40.44 11.96 -23.52
CA GLN A 39 39.77 10.72 -23.14
C GLN A 39 40.74 9.53 -23.16
N PRO A 40 40.55 8.52 -22.28
CA PRO A 40 41.29 7.27 -22.38
C PRO A 40 41.27 6.69 -23.80
N ASN A 41 42.39 6.16 -24.25
CA ASN A 41 42.61 5.60 -25.59
C ASN A 41 42.60 6.61 -26.74
N GLN A 42 42.44 7.91 -26.48
CA GLN A 42 42.59 8.94 -27.51
C GLN A 42 44.03 8.98 -28.04
N GLN A 43 44.18 8.98 -29.36
CA GLN A 43 45.46 9.22 -30.03
C GLN A 43 45.70 10.73 -30.14
N VAL A 44 46.85 11.20 -29.66
CA VAL A 44 47.25 12.60 -29.74
C VAL A 44 48.70 12.73 -30.17
N SER A 45 49.01 13.80 -30.91
CA SER A 45 50.40 14.20 -31.16
C SER A 45 51.05 14.63 -29.85
N TYR A 46 52.29 14.21 -29.64
CA TYR A 46 53.04 14.64 -28.47
C TYR A 46 53.24 16.16 -28.49
N SER A 47 53.01 16.81 -27.35
CA SER A 47 53.35 18.20 -27.10
C SER A 47 53.78 18.35 -25.63
N SER A 48 54.58 19.37 -25.34
CA SER A 48 55.01 19.65 -23.96
C SER A 48 53.82 19.96 -23.02
N ALA A 49 52.72 20.51 -23.55
CA ALA A 49 51.50 20.75 -22.80
C ALA A 49 50.79 19.46 -22.32
N LEU A 50 51.07 18.32 -22.97
CA LEU A 50 50.55 17.00 -22.59
C LEU A 50 51.52 16.20 -21.72
N ALA A 51 52.64 16.81 -21.30
CA ALA A 51 53.60 16.17 -20.41
C ALA A 51 52.98 15.90 -19.02
N ASN A 52 52.05 16.75 -18.59
CA ASN A 52 51.30 16.60 -17.34
C ASN A 52 49.80 16.60 -17.63
N LEU A 53 49.11 15.58 -17.15
CA LEU A 53 47.66 15.47 -17.21
C LEU A 53 47.11 15.30 -15.79
N TYR A 54 46.03 16.00 -15.51
CA TYR A 54 45.31 15.98 -14.24
C TYR A 54 43.98 15.27 -14.46
N ALA A 55 43.67 14.31 -13.60
CA ALA A 55 42.39 13.61 -13.65
C ALA A 55 41.27 14.59 -13.31
N VAL A 56 40.21 14.59 -14.13
CA VAL A 56 39.00 15.37 -13.90
C VAL A 56 37.93 14.42 -13.39
N TRP A 57 37.27 14.83 -12.31
CA TRP A 57 36.28 14.04 -11.59
C TRP A 57 34.94 14.76 -11.58
N GLY A 58 33.88 14.08 -11.98
CA GLY A 58 32.50 14.53 -11.79
C GLY A 58 31.96 14.05 -10.45
N GLU A 59 31.16 14.86 -9.76
CA GLU A 59 30.44 14.43 -8.57
C GLU A 59 29.50 13.26 -8.91
N ASP A 60 29.57 12.19 -8.12
CA ASP A 60 28.75 10.98 -8.22
C ASP A 60 28.44 10.51 -6.80
N LYS A 61 27.47 11.20 -6.16
CA LYS A 61 27.11 10.95 -4.76
C LYS A 61 25.94 9.99 -4.64
N THR A 62 25.04 10.02 -5.62
CA THR A 62 23.77 9.31 -5.57
C THR A 62 23.30 8.99 -6.98
N GLY A 63 22.48 7.97 -7.09
CA GLY A 63 21.91 7.49 -8.34
C GLY A 63 20.51 6.93 -8.08
N PRO A 64 19.97 6.12 -9.00
CA PRO A 64 18.57 5.69 -8.92
C PRO A 64 18.22 4.93 -7.62
N ASN A 65 19.24 4.29 -7.03
CA ASN A 65 19.12 3.48 -5.81
C ASN A 65 19.66 4.20 -4.56
N GLY A 66 19.89 5.52 -4.62
CA GLY A 66 20.43 6.30 -3.51
C GLY A 66 21.93 6.07 -3.25
N GLN A 67 22.63 5.48 -4.20
CA GLN A 67 24.07 5.21 -4.20
C GLN A 67 24.65 5.61 -5.55
N SER A 68 25.94 5.96 -5.57
CA SER A 68 26.68 6.29 -6.79
C SER A 68 26.53 5.21 -7.88
N ASP A 69 26.37 5.62 -9.12
CA ASP A 69 26.13 4.71 -10.25
C ASP A 69 27.07 4.92 -11.45
N ASN A 70 28.21 5.58 -11.22
CA ASN A 70 29.22 5.90 -12.22
C ASN A 70 28.70 6.82 -13.34
N VAL A 71 27.62 7.55 -13.08
CA VAL A 71 27.15 8.65 -13.92
C VAL A 71 27.26 9.92 -13.09
N PRO A 72 27.90 11.00 -13.60
CA PRO A 72 27.94 12.24 -12.86
C PRO A 72 26.52 12.76 -12.52
N ASP A 73 26.30 13.15 -11.27
CA ASP A 73 25.00 13.62 -10.75
C ASP A 73 24.40 14.74 -11.62
N TYR A 74 25.24 15.61 -12.20
CA TYR A 74 24.81 16.74 -13.04
C TYR A 74 24.27 16.34 -14.42
N LEU A 75 24.42 15.07 -14.83
CA LEU A 75 23.79 14.52 -16.03
C LEU A 75 22.45 13.85 -15.74
N GLN A 76 22.16 13.57 -14.47
CA GLN A 76 20.97 12.88 -14.02
C GLN A 76 19.84 13.88 -13.70
N LYS A 77 18.65 13.35 -13.40
CA LYS A 77 17.43 14.11 -13.08
C LYS A 77 17.04 13.98 -11.62
N GLY A 78 16.40 15.02 -11.10
CA GLY A 78 15.87 15.09 -9.74
C GLY A 78 14.34 15.05 -9.72
N VAL A 79 13.80 14.69 -8.55
CA VAL A 79 12.38 14.78 -8.25
C VAL A 79 12.17 15.65 -7.03
N THR A 80 11.32 16.65 -7.15
CA THR A 80 10.99 17.61 -6.09
C THR A 80 9.50 17.53 -5.77
N TYR A 81 9.15 17.63 -4.49
CA TYR A 81 7.77 17.68 -4.03
C TYR A 81 7.49 18.99 -3.28
N VAL A 82 6.35 19.62 -3.58
CA VAL A 82 5.94 20.92 -3.06
C VAL A 82 4.56 20.78 -2.43
N GLY A 83 4.45 21.17 -1.15
CA GLY A 83 3.21 20.99 -0.38
C GLY A 83 1.99 21.81 -0.86
N ASN A 84 2.19 22.80 -1.74
CA ASN A 84 1.17 23.59 -2.44
C ASN A 84 -0.02 24.03 -1.55
N GLY A 85 0.21 25.06 -0.73
CA GLY A 85 -0.81 25.60 0.18
C GLY A 85 -1.08 24.72 1.41
N ASN A 86 -0.15 23.82 1.75
CA ASN A 86 -0.16 23.13 3.04
C ASN A 86 0.02 24.14 4.19
N ASP A 87 -0.53 23.82 5.36
CA ASP A 87 -0.42 24.64 6.58
C ASP A 87 0.31 23.91 7.72
N GLY A 88 0.77 22.69 7.46
CA GLY A 88 1.63 21.93 8.37
C GLY A 88 2.38 20.81 7.66
N GLY A 89 3.32 20.22 8.41
CA GLY A 89 4.19 19.15 7.92
C GLY A 89 5.22 19.61 6.89
N VAL A 90 5.93 18.64 6.32
CA VAL A 90 6.98 18.84 5.31
C VAL A 90 6.73 17.89 4.15
N ALA A 91 6.96 18.39 2.93
CA ALA A 91 6.88 17.57 1.72
C ALA A 91 7.92 16.43 1.77
N PRO A 92 7.62 15.26 1.17
CA PRO A 92 8.60 14.19 1.09
C PRO A 92 9.82 14.65 0.28
N VAL A 93 10.99 14.20 0.70
CA VAL A 93 12.25 14.50 0.00
C VAL A 93 12.65 13.30 -0.85
N ASP A 94 13.11 13.55 -2.06
CA ASP A 94 13.79 12.56 -2.89
C ASP A 94 15.27 12.90 -3.06
N ASN A 95 16.12 12.13 -2.39
CA ASN A 95 17.57 12.32 -2.43
C ASN A 95 18.23 11.53 -3.57
N ASN A 96 17.45 10.79 -4.35
CA ASN A 96 17.97 10.02 -5.46
C ASN A 96 18.20 10.92 -6.68
N ARG A 97 19.04 10.44 -7.58
CA ARG A 97 19.21 10.98 -8.92
C ARG A 97 18.86 9.91 -9.92
N TYR A 98 18.31 10.31 -11.05
CA TYR A 98 17.73 9.38 -11.99
C TYR A 98 18.35 9.54 -13.36
N ASN A 99 18.84 8.43 -13.92
CA ASN A 99 19.24 8.40 -15.32
C ASN A 99 18.02 8.63 -16.21
N ASP A 100 18.26 9.13 -17.42
CA ASP A 100 17.20 9.30 -18.39
C ASP A 100 16.43 7.98 -18.57
N SER A 101 15.11 8.09 -18.75
CA SER A 101 14.22 6.98 -19.02
C SER A 101 14.05 5.95 -17.89
N THR A 102 14.56 6.22 -16.69
CA THR A 102 14.31 5.37 -15.51
C THR A 102 12.89 5.54 -14.98
N MET A 103 12.39 4.50 -14.29
CA MET A 103 11.07 4.56 -13.64
C MET A 103 11.21 5.10 -12.22
N VAL A 104 10.42 6.12 -11.90
CA VAL A 104 10.31 6.71 -10.56
C VAL A 104 8.93 6.40 -10.00
N THR A 105 8.89 5.94 -8.76
CA THR A 105 7.65 5.74 -8.02
C THR A 105 7.28 7.03 -7.28
N VAL A 106 6.11 7.59 -7.58
CA VAL A 106 5.58 8.80 -6.93
C VAL A 106 5.37 8.54 -5.44
N LYS A 107 5.94 9.38 -4.58
CA LYS A 107 5.86 9.24 -3.12
C LYS A 107 4.48 9.65 -2.60
N GLY A 108 4.11 9.14 -1.42
CA GLY A 108 2.97 9.67 -0.67
C GLY A 108 3.22 11.10 -0.14
N LYS A 109 2.21 11.73 0.46
CA LYS A 109 2.30 13.10 0.99
C LYS A 109 3.31 13.32 2.14
N GLY A 110 3.94 12.26 2.64
CA GLY A 110 4.77 12.33 3.84
C GLY A 110 3.97 12.84 5.03
N THR A 111 4.51 13.84 5.72
CA THR A 111 3.89 14.45 6.90
C THR A 111 3.01 15.65 6.57
N LEU A 112 2.86 16.02 5.29
CA LEU A 112 2.06 17.17 4.88
C LEU A 112 0.64 17.12 5.43
N THR A 113 0.18 18.25 5.94
CA THR A 113 -1.20 18.48 6.37
C THR A 113 -1.73 19.77 5.78
N ARG A 114 -3.05 19.80 5.57
CA ARG A 114 -3.79 21.00 5.22
C ARG A 114 -5.13 20.97 5.94
N THR A 115 -5.43 22.00 6.72
CA THR A 115 -6.67 22.09 7.50
C THR A 115 -7.88 22.07 6.58
N LYS A 116 -8.88 21.26 6.95
CA LYS A 116 -10.12 21.05 6.19
C LYS A 116 -9.89 20.64 4.72
N ALA A 117 -8.85 19.84 4.48
CA ALA A 117 -8.54 19.35 3.15
C ALA A 117 -7.93 17.93 3.16
N ALA A 118 -8.39 17.11 2.22
CA ALA A 118 -7.86 15.79 1.93
C ALA A 118 -6.79 15.88 0.85
N PHE A 119 -5.66 15.19 1.04
CA PHE A 119 -4.65 15.03 0.00
C PHE A 119 -5.17 14.03 -1.04
N ILE A 120 -5.31 14.46 -2.30
CA ILE A 120 -5.82 13.59 -3.36
C ILE A 120 -4.75 13.14 -4.36
N GLY A 121 -3.52 13.65 -4.28
CA GLY A 121 -2.41 13.26 -5.14
C GLY A 121 -1.47 14.42 -5.46
N TRP A 122 -0.73 14.27 -6.56
CA TRP A 122 0.25 15.23 -7.05
C TRP A 122 -0.05 15.64 -8.50
N SER A 123 0.31 16.86 -8.89
CA SER A 123 0.27 17.34 -10.28
C SER A 123 1.58 18.04 -10.65
N PHE A 124 1.87 18.23 -11.94
CA PHE A 124 3.04 18.99 -12.39
C PHE A 124 2.86 20.50 -12.28
N GLY A 125 1.60 20.98 -12.22
CA GLY A 125 1.25 22.37 -11.97
C GLY A 125 0.68 22.61 -10.58
N THR A 126 0.64 23.87 -10.14
CA THR A 126 -0.10 24.26 -8.93
C THR A 126 -1.61 24.17 -9.15
N SER A 127 -2.34 23.83 -8.09
CA SER A 127 -3.81 23.81 -8.07
C SER A 127 -4.34 24.58 -6.87
N SER A 128 -5.54 25.13 -7.01
CA SER A 128 -6.32 25.67 -5.90
C SER A 128 -6.91 24.53 -5.05
N LEU A 129 -7.61 24.85 -3.96
CA LEU A 129 -8.33 23.83 -3.19
C LEU A 129 -9.50 23.29 -4.03
N ILE A 130 -9.47 22.01 -4.37
CA ILE A 130 -10.48 21.36 -5.21
C ILE A 130 -11.79 21.23 -4.43
N THR A 131 -12.88 21.74 -5.00
CA THR A 131 -14.22 21.67 -4.38
C THR A 131 -15.20 20.78 -5.13
N ALA A 132 -14.92 20.44 -6.39
CA ALA A 132 -15.71 19.51 -7.17
C ALA A 132 -14.80 18.53 -7.94
N LYS A 133 -15.30 17.32 -8.20
CA LYS A 133 -14.56 16.26 -8.90
C LYS A 133 -14.08 16.69 -10.28
N THR A 134 -14.86 17.51 -10.98
CA THR A 134 -14.56 18.03 -12.32
C THR A 134 -13.39 18.99 -12.35
N ASP A 135 -12.98 19.53 -11.21
CA ASP A 135 -11.89 20.50 -11.09
C ASP A 135 -10.55 19.83 -10.77
N GLU A 136 -10.52 18.50 -10.60
CA GLU A 136 -9.28 17.75 -10.41
C GLU A 136 -8.35 17.95 -11.64
N PRO A 137 -7.04 18.23 -11.43
CA PRO A 137 -6.09 18.36 -12.53
C PRO A 137 -6.06 17.10 -13.40
N SER A 138 -5.99 17.25 -14.72
CA SER A 138 -5.96 16.11 -15.65
C SER A 138 -4.69 15.26 -15.53
N ASP A 139 -3.63 15.83 -14.97
CA ASP A 139 -2.34 15.21 -14.69
C ASP A 139 -2.22 14.72 -13.23
N LEU A 140 -3.34 14.60 -12.50
CA LEU A 140 -3.35 14.10 -11.13
C LEU A 140 -2.77 12.68 -11.04
N MET A 141 -1.69 12.53 -10.29
CA MET A 141 -1.01 11.28 -10.02
C MET A 141 -1.21 10.85 -8.57
N LYS A 142 -1.59 9.59 -8.39
CA LYS A 142 -1.69 8.98 -7.06
C LYS A 142 -0.30 8.53 -6.59
N PRO A 143 -0.06 8.48 -5.27
CA PRO A 143 1.10 7.78 -4.72
C PRO A 143 1.23 6.36 -5.30
N ASP A 144 2.46 5.86 -5.35
CA ASP A 144 2.84 4.56 -5.91
C ASP A 144 2.66 4.41 -7.43
N THR A 145 2.25 5.48 -8.13
CA THR A 145 2.27 5.52 -9.60
C THR A 145 3.72 5.52 -10.07
N ALA A 146 4.07 4.61 -10.98
CA ALA A 146 5.37 4.60 -11.63
C ALA A 146 5.34 5.47 -12.89
N ILE A 147 6.29 6.39 -13.01
CA ILE A 147 6.42 7.26 -14.18
C ILE A 147 7.84 7.23 -14.73
N ARG A 148 7.97 7.44 -16.04
CA ARG A 148 9.27 7.50 -16.70
C ARG A 148 9.81 8.91 -16.64
N ILE A 149 10.99 9.09 -16.07
CA ILE A 149 11.64 10.40 -15.95
C ILE A 149 12.49 10.70 -17.18
N THR A 150 12.24 11.84 -17.83
CA THR A 150 13.01 12.33 -19.00
C THR A 150 13.53 13.75 -18.80
N SER A 151 13.11 14.41 -17.72
CA SER A 151 13.52 15.74 -17.29
C SER A 151 13.33 15.84 -15.77
N ASP A 152 13.82 16.92 -15.15
CA ASP A 152 13.56 17.13 -13.72
C ASP A 152 12.05 17.27 -13.48
N LEU A 153 11.57 16.61 -12.44
CA LEU A 153 10.15 16.60 -12.11
C LEU A 153 9.89 17.40 -10.85
N THR A 154 8.85 18.23 -10.89
CA THR A 154 8.32 18.92 -9.72
C THR A 154 6.85 18.56 -9.55
N PHE A 155 6.53 18.00 -8.40
CA PHE A 155 5.18 17.62 -8.01
C PHE A 155 4.61 18.62 -7.02
N HIS A 156 3.44 19.15 -7.31
CA HIS A 156 2.68 20.02 -6.43
C HIS A 156 1.52 19.23 -5.83
N ALA A 157 1.36 19.30 -4.51
CA ALA A 157 0.29 18.58 -3.83
C ALA A 157 -1.08 19.10 -4.28
N VAL A 158 -2.00 18.19 -4.55
CA VAL A 158 -3.39 18.51 -4.87
C VAL A 158 -4.24 18.19 -3.66
N TRP A 159 -4.97 19.20 -3.21
CA TRP A 159 -5.79 19.15 -2.02
C TRP A 159 -7.26 19.34 -2.41
N ALA A 160 -8.13 18.47 -1.92
CA ALA A 160 -9.56 18.64 -2.02
C ALA A 160 -10.15 19.09 -0.70
N LYS A 161 -11.24 19.84 -0.73
CA LYS A 161 -11.99 20.23 0.45
C LYS A 161 -12.47 18.99 1.20
N ASP A 162 -12.25 18.99 2.50
CA ASP A 162 -12.65 17.94 3.44
C ASP A 162 -13.03 18.63 4.76
N ALA A 163 -14.30 19.04 4.87
CA ALA A 163 -14.75 19.90 5.96
C ALA A 163 -14.75 19.18 7.31
N ASN A 164 -14.95 17.86 7.30
CA ASN A 164 -15.07 17.03 8.51
C ASN A 164 -13.74 16.34 8.89
N GLN A 165 -12.70 16.46 8.05
CA GLN A 165 -11.35 15.94 8.24
C GLN A 165 -11.27 14.41 8.34
N ASN A 166 -12.14 13.69 7.65
CA ASN A 166 -12.11 12.24 7.62
C ASN A 166 -11.14 11.66 6.56
N GLY A 167 -10.52 12.52 5.75
CA GLY A 167 -9.57 12.16 4.70
C GLY A 167 -10.20 11.80 3.35
N ILE A 168 -11.53 11.90 3.23
CA ILE A 168 -12.29 11.72 2.00
C ILE A 168 -12.67 13.12 1.50
N PRO A 169 -12.44 13.45 0.22
CA PRO A 169 -12.94 14.71 -0.34
C PRO A 169 -14.45 14.84 -0.18
N ASP A 170 -14.96 16.00 0.26
CA ASP A 170 -16.39 16.26 0.48
C ASP A 170 -17.25 15.86 -0.74
N TYR A 171 -16.75 16.10 -1.96
CA TYR A 171 -17.47 15.75 -3.20
C TYR A 171 -17.53 14.24 -3.49
N ASP A 172 -16.69 13.44 -2.84
CA ASP A 172 -16.62 11.98 -2.94
C ASP A 172 -17.23 11.29 -1.70
N GLU A 173 -17.78 12.03 -0.73
CA GLU A 173 -18.43 11.47 0.46
C GLU A 173 -19.85 10.96 0.20
N VAL A 174 -20.19 9.87 0.88
CA VAL A 174 -21.54 9.31 1.02
C VAL A 174 -21.74 8.80 2.44
N ASP A 175 -22.88 9.13 3.05
CA ASP A 175 -23.27 8.61 4.35
C ASP A 175 -24.11 7.36 4.25
N ILE A 176 -23.66 6.30 4.93
CA ILE A 176 -24.38 5.04 5.10
C ILE A 176 -24.91 4.96 6.52
N THR A 177 -26.23 4.99 6.65
CA THR A 177 -26.92 4.75 7.92
C THR A 177 -27.18 3.26 8.09
N TRP A 178 -26.46 2.63 9.01
CA TRP A 178 -26.61 1.22 9.36
C TRP A 178 -27.65 1.04 10.47
N ASN A 179 -28.77 0.41 10.15
CA ASN A 179 -29.88 0.17 11.07
C ASN A 179 -29.96 -1.32 11.46
N PRO A 180 -30.15 -1.66 12.75
CA PRO A 180 -30.20 -3.05 13.21
C PRO A 180 -31.44 -3.83 12.73
N GLY A 181 -32.33 -3.20 11.97
CA GLY A 181 -33.52 -3.85 11.39
C GLY A 181 -34.49 -4.31 12.47
N SER A 182 -35.04 -5.51 12.29
CA SER A 182 -36.00 -6.14 13.21
C SER A 182 -35.40 -6.57 14.57
N GLN A 183 -34.08 -6.47 14.75
CA GLN A 183 -33.40 -6.85 15.99
C GLN A 183 -32.74 -5.64 16.67
N PRO A 184 -33.49 -4.75 17.34
CA PRO A 184 -32.92 -3.58 18.01
C PRO A 184 -31.93 -3.95 19.13
N ARG A 185 -32.00 -5.18 19.64
CA ARG A 185 -31.06 -5.74 20.62
C ARG A 185 -29.66 -6.00 20.06
N ALA A 186 -29.50 -6.01 18.73
CA ALA A 186 -28.20 -6.23 18.09
C ALA A 186 -27.28 -4.99 18.16
N GLY A 187 -27.83 -3.81 18.46
CA GLY A 187 -27.06 -2.58 18.61
C GLY A 187 -27.87 -1.33 18.25
N LYS A 188 -27.28 -0.14 18.48
CA LYS A 188 -27.87 1.14 18.06
C LYS A 188 -27.56 1.41 16.59
N GLN A 189 -28.49 2.05 15.89
CA GLN A 189 -28.23 2.60 14.55
C GLN A 189 -27.03 3.56 14.62
N TRP A 190 -26.20 3.55 13.58
CA TRP A 190 -25.06 4.46 13.45
C TRP A 190 -24.84 4.86 11.98
N VAL A 191 -24.01 5.88 11.76
CA VAL A 191 -23.70 6.42 10.43
C VAL A 191 -22.22 6.26 10.15
N GLU A 192 -21.90 5.84 8.93
CA GLU A 192 -20.54 5.73 8.40
C GLU A 192 -20.43 6.59 7.15
N THR A 193 -19.48 7.52 7.12
CA THR A 193 -19.13 8.26 5.92
C THR A 193 -18.09 7.46 5.15
N VAL A 194 -18.37 7.17 3.88
CA VAL A 194 -17.53 6.37 2.99
C VAL A 194 -17.30 7.09 1.68
N THR A 195 -16.27 6.67 0.94
CA THR A 195 -16.02 7.17 -0.42
C THR A 195 -17.04 6.56 -1.39
N LYS A 196 -17.53 7.37 -2.33
CA LYS A 196 -18.36 6.92 -3.46
C LYS A 196 -17.70 5.76 -4.19
N GLY A 197 -18.47 4.72 -4.50
CA GLY A 197 -18.01 3.54 -5.21
C GLY A 197 -18.41 2.24 -4.50
N ASP A 198 -17.60 1.20 -4.68
CA ASP A 198 -17.93 -0.13 -4.19
C ASP A 198 -17.65 -0.28 -2.69
N LEU A 199 -18.71 -0.42 -1.91
CA LEU A 199 -18.66 -0.69 -0.48
C LEU A 199 -18.77 -2.19 -0.22
N ARG A 200 -17.77 -2.77 0.43
CA ARG A 200 -17.84 -4.15 0.93
C ARG A 200 -18.75 -4.23 2.14
N LEU A 201 -19.86 -4.96 2.01
CA LEU A 201 -20.82 -5.11 3.09
C LEU A 201 -20.30 -6.08 4.15
N THR A 202 -20.36 -5.65 5.40
CA THR A 202 -20.01 -6.48 6.57
C THR A 202 -21.22 -6.57 7.51
N ASN A 203 -21.03 -7.13 8.71
CA ASN A 203 -22.07 -7.09 9.74
C ASN A 203 -22.20 -5.71 10.40
N SER A 204 -21.36 -4.74 10.02
CA SER A 204 -21.41 -3.33 10.43
C SER A 204 -21.65 -3.15 11.93
N ARG A 205 -20.89 -3.92 12.73
CA ARG A 205 -20.89 -3.96 14.21
C ARG A 205 -22.11 -4.60 14.87
N PHE A 206 -23.10 -5.09 14.11
CA PHE A 206 -24.25 -5.79 14.68
C PHE A 206 -23.97 -7.28 14.86
N ALA A 207 -24.35 -7.78 16.03
CA ALA A 207 -24.36 -9.20 16.34
C ALA A 207 -25.35 -9.47 17.47
N ILE A 208 -26.05 -10.60 17.41
CA ILE A 208 -26.96 -11.02 18.47
C ILE A 208 -27.02 -12.55 18.51
N ARG A 209 -26.85 -13.12 19.71
CA ARG A 209 -26.88 -14.57 19.92
C ARG A 209 -28.24 -15.14 19.50
N GLY A 210 -28.24 -16.27 18.81
CA GLY A 210 -29.44 -16.92 18.30
C GLY A 210 -29.86 -16.47 16.90
N TYR A 211 -29.07 -15.59 16.26
CA TYR A 211 -29.38 -15.03 14.96
C TYR A 211 -28.11 -14.78 14.14
N VAL A 212 -28.27 -14.79 12.82
CA VAL A 212 -27.24 -14.43 11.86
C VAL A 212 -27.72 -13.29 10.96
N LEU A 213 -26.85 -12.32 10.71
CA LEU A 213 -27.08 -11.24 9.74
C LEU A 213 -26.76 -11.79 8.35
N ILE A 214 -27.78 -12.01 7.52
CA ILE A 214 -27.60 -12.60 6.18
C ILE A 214 -27.31 -11.54 5.11
N GLY A 215 -27.70 -10.29 5.38
CA GLY A 215 -27.44 -9.16 4.50
C GLY A 215 -28.15 -7.89 4.93
N TRP A 216 -28.25 -6.98 3.98
CA TRP A 216 -28.83 -5.66 4.13
C TRP A 216 -29.94 -5.43 3.11
N SER A 217 -30.84 -4.51 3.40
CA SER A 217 -31.90 -4.08 2.48
C SER A 217 -32.25 -2.62 2.69
N ASP A 218 -32.86 -1.98 1.69
CA ASP A 218 -33.26 -0.55 1.76
C ASP A 218 -34.44 -0.30 2.70
N ARG A 219 -35.13 -1.35 3.16
CA ARG A 219 -36.30 -1.28 4.03
C ARG A 219 -36.21 -2.33 5.11
N MET A 220 -36.69 -2.01 6.31
CA MET A 220 -36.78 -2.99 7.39
C MET A 220 -37.56 -4.23 6.94
N LYS A 221 -36.98 -5.41 7.15
CA LYS A 221 -37.62 -6.70 6.87
C LYS A 221 -37.87 -7.47 8.18
N PRO A 222 -38.95 -8.27 8.24
CA PRO A 222 -39.16 -9.18 9.35
C PRO A 222 -38.03 -10.23 9.42
N LEU A 223 -37.97 -10.95 10.54
CA LEU A 223 -37.07 -12.07 10.71
C LEU A 223 -37.29 -13.12 9.60
N VAL A 224 -36.21 -13.52 8.94
CA VAL A 224 -36.24 -14.55 7.91
C VAL A 224 -36.22 -15.91 8.58
N THR A 225 -37.26 -16.70 8.35
CA THR A 225 -37.45 -18.02 8.97
C THR A 225 -37.54 -19.17 7.98
N SER A 226 -37.47 -18.87 6.66
CA SER A 226 -37.45 -19.87 5.60
C SER A 226 -36.78 -19.33 4.33
N GLN A 227 -36.31 -20.23 3.47
CA GLN A 227 -35.74 -19.87 2.17
C GLN A 227 -36.74 -19.07 1.33
N ALA A 228 -38.02 -19.45 1.34
CA ALA A 228 -39.08 -18.75 0.61
C ALA A 228 -39.32 -17.30 1.11
N ILE A 229 -38.94 -16.97 2.35
CA ILE A 229 -38.96 -15.59 2.86
C ILE A 229 -37.70 -14.86 2.40
N GLU A 230 -36.53 -15.49 2.46
CA GLU A 230 -35.26 -14.92 1.97
C GLU A 230 -35.37 -14.51 0.51
N ASP A 231 -35.91 -15.39 -0.34
CA ASP A 231 -36.06 -15.16 -1.79
C ASP A 231 -37.00 -13.99 -2.10
N LYS A 232 -37.88 -13.61 -1.17
CA LYS A 232 -38.78 -12.44 -1.28
C LYS A 232 -38.14 -11.15 -0.79
N VAL A 233 -36.95 -11.20 -0.17
CA VAL A 233 -36.21 -10.00 0.22
C VAL A 233 -35.51 -9.43 -1.01
N THR A 234 -36.16 -8.47 -1.65
CA THR A 234 -35.62 -7.73 -2.79
C THR A 234 -35.51 -6.23 -2.48
N PRO A 235 -34.33 -5.61 -2.68
CA PRO A 235 -33.02 -6.26 -2.80
C PRO A 235 -32.54 -6.83 -1.45
N LEU A 236 -31.81 -7.96 -1.50
CA LEU A 236 -31.00 -8.49 -0.39
C LEU A 236 -29.52 -8.36 -0.75
N TYR A 237 -28.83 -7.42 -0.11
CA TYR A 237 -27.41 -7.23 -0.28
C TYR A 237 -26.66 -8.11 0.72
N LYS A 238 -26.19 -9.27 0.27
CA LYS A 238 -25.56 -10.28 1.15
C LYS A 238 -24.32 -9.73 1.86
N VAL A 239 -24.07 -10.21 3.07
CA VAL A 239 -22.80 -9.95 3.76
C VAL A 239 -21.65 -10.48 2.91
N GLY A 240 -20.60 -9.68 2.75
CA GLY A 240 -19.52 -9.99 1.82
C GLY A 240 -19.91 -9.82 0.36
N ALA A 241 -21.01 -9.15 0.02
CA ALA A 241 -21.19 -8.59 -1.31
C ALA A 241 -20.58 -7.18 -1.38
N SER A 242 -20.33 -6.71 -2.60
CA SER A 242 -20.01 -5.30 -2.85
C SER A 242 -21.28 -4.58 -3.29
N LEU A 243 -21.52 -3.39 -2.74
CA LEU A 243 -22.62 -2.51 -3.12
C LEU A 243 -22.04 -1.19 -3.61
N ASN A 244 -22.36 -0.82 -4.85
CA ASN A 244 -21.99 0.49 -5.37
C ASN A 244 -22.86 1.58 -4.70
N VAL A 245 -22.22 2.49 -3.96
CA VAL A 245 -22.87 3.59 -3.25
C VAL A 245 -22.40 4.91 -3.81
N ILE A 246 -23.33 5.69 -4.37
CA ILE A 246 -23.06 7.00 -5.00
C ILE A 246 -23.82 8.15 -4.33
N GLU A 247 -24.74 7.80 -3.44
CA GLU A 247 -25.60 8.73 -2.69
C GLU A 247 -25.87 8.18 -1.28
N ASN A 248 -26.27 9.07 -0.36
CA ASN A 248 -26.58 8.72 1.02
C ASN A 248 -27.63 7.62 1.09
N ARG A 249 -27.37 6.60 1.91
CA ARG A 249 -28.20 5.40 1.95
C ARG A 249 -28.50 4.97 3.36
N LYS A 250 -29.70 4.44 3.59
CA LYS A 250 -30.06 3.77 4.84
C LYS A 250 -30.26 2.28 4.58
N LEU A 251 -29.48 1.46 5.27
CA LEU A 251 -29.51 0.01 5.17
C LEU A 251 -30.05 -0.60 6.47
N PHE A 252 -30.97 -1.55 6.33
CA PHE A 252 -31.56 -2.30 7.43
C PHE A 252 -31.03 -3.72 7.41
N ALA A 253 -30.49 -4.17 8.54
CA ALA A 253 -30.02 -5.54 8.72
C ALA A 253 -31.17 -6.53 8.53
N VAL A 254 -30.91 -7.56 7.73
CA VAL A 254 -31.82 -8.68 7.51
C VAL A 254 -31.29 -9.85 8.32
N TRP A 255 -32.10 -10.32 9.27
CA TRP A 255 -31.72 -11.36 10.22
C TRP A 255 -32.39 -12.68 9.88
N ALA A 256 -31.67 -13.77 10.12
CA ALA A 256 -32.20 -15.12 10.16
C ALA A 256 -31.99 -15.74 11.55
N LEU A 257 -32.79 -16.75 11.89
CA LEU A 257 -32.55 -17.57 13.08
C LEU A 257 -31.28 -18.41 12.90
N ASP A 258 -30.48 -18.48 13.96
CA ASP A 258 -29.25 -19.28 14.06
C ASP A 258 -29.10 -19.67 15.54
N LYS A 259 -29.88 -20.66 15.99
CA LYS A 259 -29.95 -21.01 17.41
C LYS A 259 -28.66 -21.63 17.91
N ASN A 260 -27.98 -22.41 17.07
CA ASN A 260 -26.73 -23.07 17.40
C ASN A 260 -25.51 -22.12 17.29
N ASN A 261 -25.67 -20.93 16.70
CA ASN A 261 -24.63 -19.91 16.51
C ASN A 261 -23.48 -20.40 15.63
N ASP A 262 -23.79 -21.19 14.60
CA ASP A 262 -22.80 -21.69 13.64
C ASP A 262 -22.58 -20.71 12.47
N GLY A 263 -23.32 -19.59 12.44
CA GLY A 263 -23.26 -18.58 11.39
C GLY A 263 -24.03 -18.94 10.13
N ILE A 264 -24.86 -19.98 10.18
CA ILE A 264 -25.69 -20.46 9.07
C ILE A 264 -27.16 -20.35 9.48
N PRO A 265 -28.03 -19.79 8.64
CA PRO A 265 -29.46 -19.74 8.94
C PRO A 265 -30.05 -21.14 9.19
N ASP A 266 -30.79 -21.33 10.29
CA ASP A 266 -31.39 -22.61 10.67
C ASP A 266 -32.26 -23.20 9.53
N TYR A 267 -32.94 -22.36 8.75
CA TYR A 267 -33.80 -22.82 7.65
C TYR A 267 -33.06 -23.25 6.38
N SER A 268 -31.76 -22.94 6.28
CA SER A 268 -30.92 -23.42 5.18
C SER A 268 -30.48 -24.88 5.42
N SER A 269 -30.68 -25.38 6.64
CA SER A 269 -30.55 -26.79 6.98
C SER A 269 -31.82 -27.55 6.57
N GLY A 270 -31.82 -28.09 5.37
CA GLY A 270 -32.73 -29.20 5.03
C GLY A 270 -32.47 -30.37 5.99
N ALA A 271 -33.54 -31.03 6.44
CA ALA A 271 -33.55 -32.19 7.31
C ALA A 271 -32.33 -33.13 7.18
N ASN A 272 -31.75 -33.56 8.31
CA ASN A 272 -30.93 -34.78 8.42
C ASN A 272 -29.74 -34.91 7.44
N GLN A 273 -28.88 -33.90 7.36
CA GLN A 273 -27.49 -34.16 7.00
C GLN A 273 -26.57 -33.74 8.16
N ILE A 274 -26.12 -34.73 8.93
CA ILE A 274 -24.88 -34.61 9.69
C ILE A 274 -23.78 -34.35 8.66
N ARG A 275 -23.47 -33.08 8.41
CA ARG A 275 -22.25 -32.69 7.70
C ARG A 275 -21.20 -32.46 8.76
N SER A 276 -20.43 -33.50 9.04
CA SER A 276 -19.07 -33.34 9.53
C SER A 276 -18.31 -32.50 8.50
N GLY A 277 -17.85 -31.30 8.87
CA GLY A 277 -17.15 -30.43 7.93
C GLY A 277 -17.02 -28.99 8.39
N ARG A 278 -16.21 -28.78 9.45
CA ARG A 278 -15.50 -27.55 9.82
C ARG A 278 -15.97 -26.25 9.13
N ALA A 279 -17.02 -25.63 9.68
CA ALA A 279 -17.27 -24.21 9.54
C ALA A 279 -16.68 -23.48 10.77
N SER A 280 -15.51 -22.86 10.55
CA SER A 280 -14.88 -21.76 11.30
C SER A 280 -15.33 -21.51 12.76
N LEU A 281 -14.90 -22.40 13.67
CA LEU A 281 -14.85 -22.12 15.10
C LEU A 281 -13.71 -21.11 15.40
N LEU A 282 -14.07 -19.84 15.61
CA LEU A 282 -13.24 -18.90 16.36
C LEU A 282 -13.55 -19.04 17.86
N ARG A 283 -13.04 -20.09 18.50
CA ARG A 283 -12.70 -20.10 19.95
C ARG A 283 -11.87 -21.34 20.35
N GLY A 284 -10.64 -21.09 20.81
CA GLY A 284 -9.92 -21.84 21.87
C GLY A 284 -9.60 -23.33 21.66
N THR A 285 -8.31 -23.58 21.46
CA THR A 285 -7.53 -24.84 21.54
C THR A 285 -7.96 -25.94 22.51
N SER A 286 -7.83 -27.21 22.09
CA SER A 286 -7.08 -28.27 22.78
C SER A 286 -6.84 -29.49 21.87
N GLU A 287 -5.74 -30.19 22.15
CA GLU A 287 -4.97 -31.15 21.34
C GLU A 287 -5.62 -32.51 21.04
N ASP A 288 -4.95 -33.22 20.12
CA ASP A 288 -4.92 -34.66 19.86
C ASP A 288 -6.18 -35.39 19.38
N GLN A 289 -6.20 -35.71 18.08
CA GLN A 289 -5.91 -37.08 17.64
C GLN A 289 -5.78 -37.16 16.11
N ILE A 290 -4.80 -37.95 15.70
CA ILE A 290 -4.40 -38.32 14.35
C ILE A 290 -5.28 -39.48 13.89
N ASP A 291 -5.89 -39.41 12.70
CA ASP A 291 -5.78 -40.51 11.73
C ASP A 291 -6.09 -40.07 10.29
N GLN A 292 -5.41 -40.73 9.38
CA GLN A 292 -5.14 -40.41 7.99
C GLN A 292 -6.24 -40.88 7.04
N SER A 293 -6.47 -40.11 5.97
CA SER A 293 -6.56 -40.65 4.59
C SER A 293 -6.59 -39.48 3.59
N GLU A 294 -5.44 -39.30 2.94
CA GLU A 294 -5.17 -38.46 1.77
C GLU A 294 -6.08 -38.87 0.58
N SER A 295 -6.34 -38.10 -0.48
CA SER A 295 -5.57 -37.05 -1.16
C SER A 295 -6.49 -36.31 -2.15
N GLN A 296 -6.30 -35.01 -2.36
CA GLN A 296 -5.79 -34.44 -3.63
C GLN A 296 -5.94 -32.90 -3.65
N LEU A 297 -4.82 -32.25 -4.02
CA LEU A 297 -4.48 -30.83 -4.02
C LEU A 297 -3.95 -30.32 -2.67
N GLU A 298 -2.67 -30.61 -2.40
CA GLU A 298 -1.89 -30.03 -1.30
C GLU A 298 -1.93 -28.49 -1.39
N ALA A 299 -2.80 -27.90 -0.59
CA ALA A 299 -2.64 -26.50 -0.23
C ALA A 299 -1.39 -26.44 0.65
N ALA A 300 -0.38 -25.66 0.22
CA ALA A 300 0.86 -25.44 0.97
C ALA A 300 0.60 -25.34 2.48
N SER A 301 1.41 -26.09 3.23
CA SER A 301 1.31 -26.32 4.66
C SER A 301 1.78 -25.10 5.45
N ILE A 302 1.10 -23.96 5.27
CA ILE A 302 1.43 -22.73 5.98
C ILE A 302 0.82 -22.77 7.38
N ARG A 303 1.66 -22.61 8.40
CA ARG A 303 1.24 -22.46 9.80
C ARG A 303 1.75 -21.14 10.34
N VAL A 304 0.87 -20.41 11.03
CA VAL A 304 1.20 -19.12 11.64
C VAL A 304 0.74 -19.12 13.09
N TRP A 305 1.65 -18.85 14.02
CA TRP A 305 1.35 -18.76 15.45
C TRP A 305 2.27 -17.75 16.15
N ALA A 306 1.95 -17.36 17.38
CA ALA A 306 2.83 -16.53 18.20
C ALA A 306 3.02 -17.11 19.59
N HIS A 307 4.23 -16.93 20.13
CA HIS A 307 4.58 -17.33 21.49
C HIS A 307 5.75 -16.48 22.02
N GLY A 308 5.57 -15.85 23.19
CA GLY A 308 6.60 -15.09 23.90
C GLY A 308 7.18 -13.92 23.09
N GLY A 309 6.32 -13.02 22.61
CA GLY A 309 6.77 -11.85 21.83
C GLY A 309 7.26 -12.15 20.39
N VAL A 310 7.06 -13.37 19.88
CA VAL A 310 7.58 -13.78 18.57
C VAL A 310 6.47 -14.38 17.72
N LEU A 311 6.38 -13.95 16.46
CA LEU A 311 5.60 -14.57 15.39
C LEU A 311 6.42 -15.68 14.74
N TYR A 312 5.79 -16.82 14.53
CA TYR A 312 6.33 -17.98 13.84
C TYR A 312 5.51 -18.22 12.58
N ILE A 313 6.20 -18.39 11.46
CA ILE A 313 5.60 -18.76 10.17
C ILE A 313 6.37 -19.97 9.66
N GLU A 314 5.70 -21.10 9.53
CA GLU A 314 6.24 -22.29 8.89
C GLU A 314 5.63 -22.43 7.50
N SER A 315 6.47 -22.65 6.49
CA SER A 315 6.07 -22.78 5.10
C SER A 315 6.92 -23.84 4.41
N ASP A 316 6.33 -24.66 3.55
CA ASP A 316 7.02 -25.66 2.71
C ASP A 316 7.68 -25.04 1.46
N ARG A 317 7.66 -23.72 1.34
CA ARG A 317 8.30 -22.95 0.26
C ARG A 317 8.53 -21.51 0.65
N ARG A 318 9.37 -20.82 -0.12
CA ARG A 318 9.54 -19.37 0.03
C ARG A 318 8.25 -18.62 -0.32
N ALA A 319 7.85 -17.71 0.55
CA ALA A 319 6.65 -16.89 0.40
C ALA A 319 6.87 -15.49 0.97
N ARG A 320 5.92 -14.59 0.74
CA ARG A 320 5.90 -13.26 1.36
C ARG A 320 4.70 -13.14 2.25
N ALA A 321 4.94 -12.78 3.51
CA ALA A 321 3.90 -12.47 4.48
C ALA A 321 3.79 -10.96 4.70
N GLU A 322 2.56 -10.48 4.83
CA GLU A 322 2.24 -9.12 5.21
C GLU A 322 1.49 -9.13 6.55
N VAL A 323 2.06 -8.46 7.55
CA VAL A 323 1.50 -8.36 8.88
C VAL A 323 0.81 -7.02 9.01
N TYR A 324 -0.46 -7.03 9.40
CA TYR A 324 -1.29 -5.86 9.60
C TYR A 324 -1.69 -5.73 11.07
N THR A 325 -1.78 -4.50 11.56
CA THR A 325 -2.31 -4.20 12.90
C THR A 325 -3.83 -4.40 12.93
N ARG A 326 -4.43 -4.42 14.13
CA ARG A 326 -5.90 -4.43 14.30
C ARG A 326 -6.64 -3.31 13.53
N SER A 327 -5.98 -2.17 13.31
CA SER A 327 -6.53 -1.04 12.55
C SER A 327 -6.51 -1.23 11.03
N GLY A 328 -5.89 -2.31 10.54
CA GLY A 328 -5.71 -2.57 9.11
C GLY A 328 -4.47 -1.91 8.51
N ALA A 329 -3.69 -1.14 9.29
CA ALA A 329 -2.40 -0.61 8.83
C ALA A 329 -1.36 -1.72 8.68
N LEU A 330 -0.62 -1.72 7.57
CA LEU A 330 0.52 -2.62 7.34
C LEU A 330 1.59 -2.35 8.40
N TYR A 331 1.88 -3.35 9.22
CA TYR A 331 2.89 -3.31 10.27
C TYR A 331 4.27 -3.72 9.75
N LYS A 332 4.35 -4.84 9.01
CA LYS A 332 5.63 -5.37 8.51
C LYS A 332 5.42 -6.31 7.32
N ARG A 333 6.38 -6.33 6.38
CA ARG A 333 6.51 -7.37 5.36
C ARG A 333 7.65 -8.32 5.76
N ILE A 334 7.41 -9.61 5.65
CA ILE A 334 8.34 -10.67 6.04
C ILE A 334 8.58 -11.55 4.81
N ASP A 335 9.83 -11.70 4.41
CA ASP A 335 10.23 -12.72 3.45
C ASP A 335 10.37 -14.05 4.22
N VAL A 336 9.47 -14.99 3.94
CA VAL A 336 9.36 -16.27 4.62
C VAL A 336 10.21 -17.28 3.85
N ALA A 337 11.21 -17.85 4.51
CA ALA A 337 11.99 -18.94 3.96
C ALA A 337 11.22 -20.25 4.01
N GLU A 338 11.61 -21.22 3.19
CA GLU A 338 11.18 -22.61 3.34
C GLU A 338 11.66 -23.14 4.71
N GLY A 339 10.76 -23.76 5.46
CA GLY A 339 10.92 -24.07 6.88
C GLY A 339 10.28 -23.01 7.80
N GLN A 340 10.83 -22.87 9.01
CA GLN A 340 10.29 -21.97 10.03
C GLN A 340 11.01 -20.60 10.04
N THR A 341 10.25 -19.53 9.84
CA THR A 341 10.68 -18.13 9.97
C THR A 341 10.19 -17.57 11.31
N ARG A 342 11.07 -16.86 12.03
CA ARG A 342 10.79 -16.30 13.37
C ARG A 342 10.96 -14.79 13.35
N GLU A 343 9.93 -14.06 13.74
CA GLU A 343 9.91 -12.60 13.67
C GLU A 343 9.45 -12.00 15.00
N PRO A 344 10.31 -11.23 15.71
CA PRO A 344 9.90 -10.50 16.90
C PRO A 344 8.78 -9.51 16.60
N LEU A 345 7.72 -9.54 17.40
CA LEU A 345 6.59 -8.62 17.32
C LEU A 345 6.25 -8.09 18.71
N ALA A 346 5.79 -6.83 18.78
CA ALA A 346 5.27 -6.28 20.02
C ALA A 346 3.99 -7.03 20.44
N GLU A 347 3.65 -6.97 21.74
CA GLU A 347 2.39 -7.51 22.24
C GLU A 347 1.21 -6.85 21.52
N GLY A 348 0.29 -7.65 20.99
CA GLY A 348 -0.83 -7.11 20.22
C GLY A 348 -1.55 -8.12 19.35
N PHE A 349 -2.65 -7.65 18.75
CA PHE A 349 -3.42 -8.40 17.76
C PHE A 349 -2.98 -8.01 16.35
N TYR A 350 -2.61 -9.02 15.57
CA TYR A 350 -2.14 -8.87 14.20
C TYR A 350 -2.91 -9.78 13.23
N VAL A 351 -2.93 -9.36 11.98
CA VAL A 351 -3.48 -10.12 10.84
C VAL A 351 -2.33 -10.38 9.87
N VAL A 352 -1.96 -11.64 9.68
CA VAL A 352 -0.87 -12.06 8.78
C VAL A 352 -1.48 -12.61 7.50
N VAL A 353 -1.18 -11.98 6.37
CA VAL A 353 -1.60 -12.41 5.04
C VAL A 353 -0.42 -13.06 4.34
N ILE A 354 -0.57 -14.30 3.90
CA ILE A 354 0.46 -15.08 3.20
C ILE A 354 -0.22 -16.04 2.24
N ASP A 355 0.22 -16.07 0.98
CA ASP A 355 -0.37 -16.89 -0.10
C ASP A 355 -1.91 -16.75 -0.21
N GLY A 356 -2.42 -15.52 -0.06
CA GLY A 356 -3.85 -15.22 -0.12
C GLY A 356 -4.67 -15.72 1.07
N LYS A 357 -4.04 -16.38 2.06
CA LYS A 357 -4.67 -16.80 3.32
C LYS A 357 -4.37 -15.80 4.42
N THR A 358 -5.36 -15.62 5.30
CA THR A 358 -5.29 -14.67 6.41
C THR A 358 -5.28 -15.40 7.74
N HIS A 359 -4.31 -15.08 8.60
CA HIS A 359 -4.12 -15.68 9.92
C HIS A 359 -4.21 -14.59 10.99
N LYS A 360 -5.04 -14.80 12.00
CA LYS A 360 -5.17 -13.88 13.13
C LYS A 360 -4.27 -14.35 14.26
N VAL A 361 -3.39 -13.49 14.73
CA VAL A 361 -2.37 -13.84 15.72
C VAL A 361 -2.44 -12.85 16.87
N ILE A 362 -2.42 -13.36 18.10
CA ILE A 362 -2.26 -12.55 19.31
C ILE A 362 -0.86 -12.86 19.84
N VAL A 363 0.00 -11.86 19.80
CA VAL A 363 1.32 -11.91 20.42
C VAL A 363 1.13 -11.49 21.88
N ARG A 364 1.54 -12.35 22.80
CA ARG A 364 1.55 -12.12 24.26
C ARG A 364 2.98 -12.05 24.75
#